data_AF-A0A9W6NUD8-F1
#
_entry.id   AF-A0A9W6NUD8-F1
#
_cell.length_a   1.000
_cell.length_b   1.000
_cell.length_c   1.000
_cell.angle_alpha   90.00
_cell.angle_beta   90.00
_cell.angle_gamma   90.00
#
_symmetry.space_group_name_H-M   'P 1'
#
loop_
_entity.id
_entity.type
_entity.pdbx_description
1 polymer ?
#
loop_
_entity_poly.entity_id
_entity_poly.type
_entity_poly.pdbx_seq_one_letter_code
_entity_poly.pdbx_strand_id
1 'polypeptide(L)'
;MTALAELTDITVREPQVRLTEAEATKALDRVLGTPAVEARARLRFGAGTVCEPLARMLDAALVRAQECGLDPEALVLAAARAVSAEDIVRVRRKAHGVADWISSKTSDVTIVLRPRGLTAPAPSIEAPEAPPVQEYRAETEAELAVREVLYDVVDPDLGVNVVDLGFVRRIRLDEAGHATIVMTLTSAACPLTGVMESQMKTFLSEEGIEFTVEWEWLPTWRPADITDDGREQLRAIGFSNF
;
A
#
# COMPACT_ATOMS: atom_id res chain seq x y z
N MET A 1 40.54 -16.60 -2.92
CA MET A 1 40.36 -15.69 -4.07
C MET A 1 39.09 -14.89 -3.82
N THR A 2 39.21 -13.87 -2.97
CA THR A 2 38.13 -13.01 -2.50
C THR A 2 37.49 -12.32 -3.70
N ALA A 3 36.20 -12.59 -3.93
CA ALA A 3 35.44 -11.93 -4.97
C ALA A 3 35.58 -10.42 -4.81
N LEU A 4 35.89 -9.72 -5.90
CA LEU A 4 35.68 -8.29 -6.02
C LEU A 4 34.22 -8.05 -5.65
N ALA A 5 33.95 -7.56 -4.44
CA ALA A 5 32.65 -7.00 -4.12
C ALA A 5 32.45 -5.85 -5.11
N GLU A 6 31.55 -6.04 -6.07
CA GLU A 6 31.16 -4.94 -6.95
C GLU A 6 30.74 -3.80 -6.03
N LEU A 7 31.45 -2.67 -6.13
CA LEU A 7 31.19 -1.46 -5.35
C LEU A 7 29.85 -0.87 -5.85
N THR A 8 28.75 -1.48 -5.43
CA THR A 8 27.39 -1.14 -5.85
C THR A 8 26.69 -0.32 -4.79
N ASP A 9 25.77 0.53 -5.25
CA ASP A 9 24.88 1.27 -4.38
C ASP A 9 23.86 0.32 -3.73
N ILE A 10 23.55 0.56 -2.45
CA ILE A 10 22.50 -0.15 -1.72
C ILE A 10 21.27 0.75 -1.69
N THR A 11 20.23 0.35 -2.41
CA THR A 11 18.94 1.04 -2.41
C THR A 11 17.95 0.34 -1.49
N VAL A 12 17.30 1.12 -0.63
CA VAL A 12 16.19 0.67 0.21
C VAL A 12 14.99 1.57 -0.06
N ARG A 13 13.86 0.95 -0.39
CA ARG A 13 12.57 1.62 -0.54
C ARG A 13 11.62 1.08 0.51
N GLU A 14 11.01 1.99 1.25
CA GLU A 14 9.94 1.68 2.20
C GLU A 14 8.68 2.43 1.76
N PRO A 15 7.63 1.72 1.34
CA PRO A 15 6.36 2.36 1.00
C PRO A 15 5.57 2.74 2.27
N GLN A 16 4.71 3.75 2.16
CA GLN A 16 3.77 4.16 3.22
C GLN A 16 4.40 4.40 4.61
N VAL A 17 5.60 4.97 4.67
CA VAL A 17 6.21 5.42 5.93
C VAL A 17 5.32 6.48 6.57
N ARG A 18 5.00 6.35 7.86
CA ARG A 18 4.07 7.25 8.59
C ARG A 18 4.68 8.62 8.92
N LEU A 19 5.04 9.35 7.88
CA LEU A 19 5.57 10.70 7.89
C LEU A 19 4.99 11.44 6.69
N THR A 20 4.71 12.73 6.84
CA THR A 20 4.42 13.56 5.67
C THR A 20 5.65 13.68 4.78
N GLU A 21 5.46 13.93 3.48
CA GLU A 21 6.56 14.22 2.56
C GLU A 21 7.46 15.35 3.09
N ALA A 22 6.87 16.43 3.60
CA ALA A 22 7.60 17.58 4.11
C ALA A 22 8.47 17.23 5.35
N GLU A 23 7.95 16.42 6.28
CA GLU A 23 8.71 15.98 7.45
C GLU A 23 9.85 15.04 7.07
N ALA A 24 9.58 14.07 6.19
CA ALA A 24 10.57 13.12 5.71
C ALA A 24 11.70 13.83 4.94
N THR A 25 11.36 14.69 3.98
CA THR A 25 12.31 15.49 3.21
C THR A 25 13.18 16.36 4.13
N LYS A 26 12.58 17.10 5.05
CA LYS A 26 13.30 17.95 6.00
C LYS A 26 14.26 17.16 6.90
N ALA A 27 13.90 15.94 7.30
CA ALA A 27 14.77 15.08 8.10
C ALA A 27 15.94 14.52 7.27
N LEU A 28 15.66 14.07 6.04
CA LEU A 28 16.66 13.53 5.11
C LEU A 28 17.69 14.59 4.69
N ASP A 29 17.24 15.81 4.35
CA ASP A 29 18.11 16.91 3.92
C ASP A 29 19.24 17.24 4.92
N ARG A 30 19.02 16.97 6.21
CA ARG A 30 19.99 17.24 7.28
C ARG A 30 21.09 16.19 7.40
N VAL A 31 20.86 14.99 6.84
CA VAL A 31 21.77 13.85 6.95
C VAL A 31 22.32 13.41 5.59
N LEU A 32 21.78 13.93 4.48
CA LEU A 32 22.34 13.74 3.13
C LEU A 32 23.84 14.09 3.09
N GLY A 33 24.62 13.22 2.45
CA GLY A 33 26.07 13.36 2.29
C GLY A 33 26.90 12.96 3.51
N THR A 34 26.28 12.64 4.65
CA THR A 34 27.01 12.19 5.85
C THR A 34 27.26 10.68 5.85
N PRO A 35 28.26 10.17 6.62
CA PRO A 35 28.45 8.73 6.81
C PRO A 35 27.16 8.06 7.29
N ALA A 36 26.85 6.87 6.77
CA ALA A 36 25.56 6.21 7.00
C ALA A 36 25.31 5.92 8.51
N VAL A 37 26.35 5.52 9.24
CA VAL A 37 26.31 5.29 10.69
C VAL A 37 26.00 6.58 11.45
N GLU A 38 26.56 7.70 11.02
CA GLU A 38 26.32 9.03 11.60
C GLU A 38 24.91 9.53 11.26
N ALA A 39 24.48 9.42 10.00
CA ALA A 39 23.13 9.75 9.54
C ALA A 39 22.07 9.04 10.39
N ARG A 40 22.25 7.73 10.61
CA ARG A 40 21.40 6.92 11.49
C ARG A 40 21.38 7.46 12.91
N ALA A 41 22.54 7.74 13.50
CA ALA A 41 22.64 8.25 14.86
C ALA A 41 21.93 9.61 15.02
N ARG A 42 22.07 10.51 14.03
CA ARG A 42 21.40 11.81 14.00
C ARG A 42 19.89 11.67 13.88
N LEU A 43 19.38 10.76 13.05
CA LEU A 43 17.94 10.52 12.93
C LEU A 43 17.35 9.89 14.19
N ARG A 44 18.14 9.07 14.91
CA ARG A 44 17.68 8.39 16.13
C ARG A 44 17.78 9.23 17.39
N PHE A 45 18.82 10.06 17.53
CA PHE A 45 19.16 10.75 18.78
C PHE A 45 19.42 12.26 18.62
N GLY A 46 19.21 12.84 17.43
CA GLY A 46 19.55 14.24 17.14
C GLY A 46 18.67 15.27 17.85
N ALA A 47 19.26 16.41 18.18
CA ALA A 47 18.53 17.55 18.74
C ALA A 47 17.60 18.18 17.69
N GLY A 48 16.32 18.35 18.05
CA GLY A 48 15.35 19.13 17.28
C GLY A 48 14.43 18.37 16.34
N THR A 49 14.78 17.15 15.88
CA THR A 49 13.82 16.26 15.19
C THR A 49 14.35 14.82 15.17
N VAL A 50 13.82 13.96 16.06
CA VAL A 50 14.05 12.51 16.02
C VAL A 50 13.06 11.91 15.02
N CYS A 51 13.56 11.05 14.14
CA CYS A 51 12.77 10.40 13.10
C CYS A 51 13.05 8.90 13.08
N GLU A 52 12.42 8.20 14.01
CA GLU A 52 12.57 6.75 14.19
C GLU A 52 12.31 5.94 12.91
N PRO A 53 11.27 6.22 12.09
CA PRO A 53 11.04 5.45 10.87
C PRO A 53 12.22 5.48 9.90
N LEU A 54 12.81 6.66 9.66
CA LEU A 54 13.97 6.82 8.78
C LEU A 54 15.24 6.19 9.37
N ALA A 55 15.40 6.24 10.70
CA ALA A 55 16.50 5.56 11.38
C ALA A 55 16.42 4.04 11.20
N ARG A 56 15.23 3.46 11.31
CA ARG A 56 15.00 2.02 11.08
C ARG A 56 15.24 1.62 9.62
N MET A 57 14.89 2.48 8.67
CA MET A 57 15.24 2.26 7.25
C MET A 57 16.76 2.22 7.04
N LEU A 58 17.52 3.12 7.68
CA LEU A 58 18.98 3.09 7.63
C LEU A 58 19.57 1.86 8.32
N ASP A 59 19.01 1.43 9.46
CA ASP A 59 19.41 0.17 10.09
C ASP A 59 19.23 -1.01 9.12
N ALA A 60 18.09 -1.12 8.45
CA ALA A 60 17.85 -2.16 7.46
C ALA A 60 18.81 -2.07 6.25
N ALA A 61 19.11 -0.86 5.78
CA ALA A 61 20.07 -0.62 4.70
C ALA A 61 21.50 -1.03 5.07
N LEU A 62 21.94 -0.73 6.29
CA LEU A 62 23.26 -1.10 6.79
C LEU A 62 23.39 -2.62 6.95
N VAL A 63 22.37 -3.29 7.48
CA VAL A 63 22.34 -4.77 7.58
C VAL A 63 22.44 -5.39 6.18
N ARG A 64 21.65 -4.91 5.21
CA ARG A 64 21.72 -5.39 3.82
C ARG A 64 23.10 -5.16 3.21
N ALA A 65 23.73 -4.03 3.50
CA ALA A 65 25.08 -3.75 3.01
C ALA A 65 26.12 -4.72 3.59
N GLN A 66 26.01 -5.06 4.87
CA GLN A 66 26.89 -6.06 5.52
C GLN A 66 26.71 -7.45 4.91
N GLU A 67 25.46 -7.85 4.62
CA GLU A 67 25.16 -9.12 3.93
C GLU A 67 25.79 -9.18 2.54
N CYS A 68 25.90 -8.03 1.85
CA CYS A 68 26.63 -7.87 0.58
C CYS A 68 28.16 -7.74 0.74
N GLY A 69 28.70 -7.81 1.96
CA GLY A 69 30.13 -7.71 2.22
C GLY A 69 30.71 -6.29 2.22
N LEU A 70 29.85 -5.26 2.29
CA LEU A 70 30.27 -3.86 2.41
C LEU A 70 30.41 -3.46 3.89
N ASP A 71 31.46 -2.69 4.19
CA ASP A 71 31.67 -2.12 5.52
C ASP A 71 30.73 -0.92 5.77
N PRO A 72 29.84 -0.97 6.79
CA PRO A 72 28.93 0.13 7.13
C PRO A 72 29.61 1.48 7.36
N GLU A 73 30.82 1.48 7.91
CA GLU A 73 31.59 2.72 8.19
C GLU A 73 32.12 3.35 6.90
N ALA A 74 32.23 2.57 5.82
CA ALA A 74 32.63 3.01 4.51
C ALA A 74 31.45 3.53 3.66
N LEU A 75 30.22 3.55 4.18
CA LEU A 75 29.04 4.00 3.44
C LEU A 75 28.67 5.46 3.74
N VAL A 76 28.19 6.17 2.73
CA VAL A 76 27.58 7.50 2.84
C VAL A 76 26.15 7.46 2.35
N LEU A 77 25.30 8.29 2.95
CA LEU A 77 23.95 8.53 2.47
C LEU A 77 24.02 9.43 1.23
N ALA A 78 24.06 8.82 0.04
CA ALA A 78 24.35 9.52 -1.21
C ALA A 78 23.12 10.21 -1.82
N ALA A 79 21.96 9.58 -1.70
CA ALA A 79 20.70 10.15 -2.15
C ALA A 79 19.57 9.66 -1.25
N ALA A 80 18.54 10.49 -1.10
CA ALA A 80 17.31 10.13 -0.45
C ALA A 80 16.17 10.94 -1.05
N ARG A 81 14.99 10.36 -1.08
CA ARG A 81 13.79 11.00 -1.59
C ARG A 81 12.58 10.54 -0.79
N ALA A 82 11.71 11.48 -0.47
CA ALA A 82 10.36 11.20 0.00
C ALA A 82 9.36 11.74 -1.03
N VAL A 83 8.29 11.00 -1.25
CA VAL A 83 7.14 11.42 -2.08
C VAL A 83 5.89 11.17 -1.27
N SER A 84 4.91 12.07 -1.32
CA SER A 84 3.61 11.83 -0.68
C SER A 84 3.04 10.51 -1.17
N ALA A 85 2.70 9.63 -0.23
CA ALA A 85 2.08 8.36 -0.51
C ALA A 85 0.63 8.38 -0.03
N GLU A 86 -0.05 7.27 -0.27
CA GLU A 86 -1.41 7.07 0.16
C GLU A 86 -1.52 7.03 1.69
N ASP A 87 -2.41 7.87 2.23
CA ASP A 87 -2.73 7.87 3.64
C ASP A 87 -3.17 6.49 4.12
N ILE A 88 -2.66 6.06 5.28
CA ILE A 88 -3.20 4.87 5.94
C ILE A 88 -4.50 5.27 6.62
N VAL A 89 -5.62 4.78 6.09
CA VAL A 89 -6.95 5.02 6.66
C VAL A 89 -7.40 3.83 7.49
N ARG A 90 -7.92 4.09 8.68
CA ARG A 90 -8.44 3.06 9.59
C ARG A 90 -9.70 3.53 10.28
N VAL A 91 -10.53 2.58 10.68
CA VAL A 91 -11.75 2.85 11.44
C VAL A 91 -11.42 3.08 12.92
N ARG A 92 -11.99 4.12 13.52
CA ARG A 92 -11.98 4.39 14.95
C ARG A 92 -13.40 4.33 15.48
N ARG A 93 -13.69 3.33 16.32
CA ARG A 93 -14.95 3.27 17.07
C ARG A 93 -15.00 4.37 18.13
N LYS A 94 -16.15 5.01 18.26
CA LYS A 94 -16.48 6.03 19.26
C LYS A 94 -17.63 5.51 20.15
N ALA A 95 -17.99 6.31 21.16
CA ALA A 95 -19.13 6.01 22.01
C ALA A 95 -20.45 5.98 21.21
N HIS A 96 -21.45 5.29 21.75
CA HIS A 96 -22.81 5.22 21.18
C HIS A 96 -22.91 4.61 19.77
N GLY A 97 -22.04 3.66 19.43
CA GLY A 97 -22.09 2.95 18.15
C GLY A 97 -21.57 3.75 16.95
N VAL A 98 -21.05 4.95 17.18
CA VAL A 98 -20.51 5.82 16.13
C VAL A 98 -19.12 5.30 15.69
N ALA A 99 -18.84 5.31 14.40
CA ALA A 99 -17.54 5.00 13.83
C ALA A 99 -17.04 6.20 13.02
N ASP A 100 -15.72 6.38 12.93
CA ASP A 100 -15.15 7.46 12.14
C ASP A 100 -13.83 7.02 11.50
N TRP A 101 -13.46 7.66 10.42
CA TRP A 101 -12.21 7.39 9.72
C TRP A 101 -11.09 8.22 10.33
N ILE A 102 -9.95 7.59 10.57
CA ILE A 102 -8.72 8.31 10.92
C ILE A 102 -7.66 7.99 9.88
N SER A 103 -7.11 9.05 9.28
CA SER A 103 -6.01 8.96 8.33
C SER A 103 -4.68 9.27 9.01
N SER A 104 -3.66 8.51 8.66
CA SER A 104 -2.27 8.84 8.96
C SER A 104 -1.59 9.20 7.64
N LYS A 105 -1.09 10.42 7.54
CA LYS A 105 -0.33 10.85 6.37
C LYS A 105 0.91 9.98 6.20
N THR A 106 1.17 9.55 4.98
CA THR A 106 2.35 8.72 4.68
C THR A 106 3.15 9.25 3.51
N SER A 107 4.37 8.74 3.39
CA SER A 107 5.28 8.98 2.27
C SER A 107 5.99 7.71 1.86
N ASP A 108 6.25 7.59 0.57
CA ASP A 108 7.14 6.59 0.02
C ASP A 108 8.55 7.14 0.11
N VAL A 109 9.41 6.44 0.86
CA VAL A 109 10.77 6.90 1.09
C VAL A 109 11.74 5.95 0.41
N THR A 110 12.69 6.51 -0.32
CA THR A 110 13.81 5.79 -0.93
C THR A 110 15.11 6.38 -0.43
N ILE A 111 16.03 5.52 -0.01
CA ILE A 111 17.37 5.87 0.47
C ILE A 111 18.40 5.08 -0.33
N VAL A 112 19.50 5.74 -0.68
CA VAL A 112 20.64 5.14 -1.36
C VAL A 112 21.90 5.32 -0.53
N LEU A 113 22.48 4.20 -0.11
CA LEU A 113 23.81 4.16 0.50
C LEU A 113 24.86 3.82 -0.55
N ARG A 114 25.98 4.53 -0.49
CA ARG A 114 27.09 4.36 -1.43
C ARG A 114 28.42 4.19 -0.70
N PRO A 115 29.27 3.26 -1.14
CA PRO A 115 30.67 3.20 -0.70
C PRO A 115 31.45 4.49 -0.99
N ARG A 116 32.18 5.00 0.01
CA ARG A 116 33.05 6.17 -0.12
C ARG A 116 34.12 5.89 -1.18
N GLY A 117 34.26 6.81 -2.15
CA GLY A 117 35.25 6.71 -3.24
C GLY A 117 34.68 6.34 -4.61
N LEU A 118 33.41 5.93 -4.71
CA LEU A 118 32.72 5.83 -6.00
C LEU A 118 32.49 7.22 -6.60
N THR A 119 33.12 7.50 -7.74
CA THR A 119 33.05 8.79 -8.46
C THR A 119 31.85 8.89 -9.41
N ALA A 120 31.13 7.79 -9.66
CA ALA A 120 29.91 7.85 -10.46
C ALA A 120 28.93 8.88 -9.87
N PRO A 121 28.14 9.61 -10.66
CA PRO A 121 27.12 10.50 -10.13
C PRO A 121 26.16 9.72 -9.22
N ALA A 122 25.64 10.35 -8.17
CA ALA A 122 24.62 9.73 -7.33
C ALA A 122 23.43 9.33 -8.22
N PRO A 123 22.85 8.12 -8.06
CA PRO A 123 21.75 7.71 -8.90
C PRO A 123 20.59 8.68 -8.66
N SER A 124 19.99 9.16 -9.75
CA SER A 124 18.75 9.92 -9.66
C SER A 124 17.66 8.97 -9.16
N ILE A 125 17.06 9.28 -8.01
CA ILE A 125 15.92 8.52 -7.50
C ILE A 125 14.70 8.98 -8.31
N GLU A 126 14.43 8.28 -9.41
CA GLU A 126 13.22 8.47 -10.21
C GLU A 126 11.98 8.27 -9.34
N ALA A 127 10.89 8.97 -9.70
CA ALA A 127 9.64 8.77 -8.96
C ALA A 127 9.21 7.33 -9.21
N PRO A 128 8.65 6.62 -8.21
CA PRO A 128 8.01 5.36 -8.52
C PRO A 128 7.04 5.62 -9.68
N GLU A 129 7.21 4.87 -10.76
CA GLU A 129 6.28 4.90 -11.88
C GLU A 129 4.90 4.68 -11.28
N ALA A 130 3.98 5.64 -11.52
CA ALA A 130 2.61 5.50 -11.04
C ALA A 130 2.12 4.12 -11.51
N PRO A 131 1.44 3.35 -10.63
CA PRO A 131 0.90 2.06 -11.07
C PRO A 131 0.11 2.31 -12.36
N PRO A 132 0.23 1.42 -13.36
CA PRO A 132 -0.43 1.62 -14.63
C PRO A 132 -1.90 1.95 -14.34
N VAL A 133 -2.36 3.09 -14.85
CA VAL A 133 -3.77 3.47 -14.76
C VAL A 133 -4.51 2.32 -15.43
N GLN A 134 -5.17 1.47 -14.66
CA GLN A 134 -5.90 0.36 -15.24
C GLN A 134 -6.99 0.95 -16.12
N GLU A 135 -6.89 0.72 -17.43
CA GLU A 135 -7.95 1.09 -18.36
C GLU A 135 -9.16 0.22 -18.05
N TYR A 136 -10.17 0.84 -17.42
CA TYR A 136 -11.46 0.20 -17.20
C TYR A 136 -12.20 0.18 -18.55
N ARG A 137 -12.23 -0.99 -19.20
CA ARG A 137 -13.20 -1.21 -20.28
C ARG A 137 -14.60 -1.15 -19.69
N ALA A 138 -15.57 -0.66 -20.47
CA ALA A 138 -16.97 -0.78 -20.11
C ALA A 138 -17.34 -2.27 -19.96
N GLU A 139 -18.08 -2.59 -18.92
CA GLU A 139 -18.63 -3.93 -18.71
C GLU A 139 -19.71 -4.21 -19.75
N THR A 140 -19.76 -5.47 -20.19
CA THR A 140 -20.84 -5.99 -21.04
C THR A 140 -22.13 -6.16 -20.24
N GLU A 141 -23.27 -6.28 -20.92
CA GLU A 141 -24.57 -6.52 -20.27
C GLU A 141 -24.56 -7.78 -19.40
N ALA A 142 -23.86 -8.83 -19.82
CA ALA A 142 -23.71 -10.05 -19.04
C ALA A 142 -22.82 -9.85 -17.80
N GLU A 143 -21.72 -9.11 -17.91
CA GLU A 143 -20.87 -8.76 -16.75
C GLU A 143 -21.63 -7.88 -15.75
N LEU A 144 -22.48 -6.97 -16.22
CA LEU A 144 -23.37 -6.17 -15.38
C LEU A 144 -24.39 -7.04 -14.65
N ALA A 145 -24.99 -8.03 -15.31
CA ALA A 145 -25.91 -8.96 -14.65
C ALA A 145 -25.23 -9.72 -13.49
N VAL A 146 -23.97 -10.14 -13.66
CA VAL A 146 -23.19 -10.73 -12.56
C VAL A 146 -22.95 -9.72 -11.45
N ARG A 147 -22.63 -8.46 -11.79
CA ARG A 147 -22.45 -7.40 -10.78
C ARG A 147 -23.72 -7.15 -9.98
N GLU A 148 -24.89 -7.17 -10.61
CA GLU A 148 -26.18 -7.04 -9.94
C GLU A 148 -26.38 -8.12 -8.88
N VAL A 149 -26.08 -9.38 -9.19
CA VAL A 149 -26.16 -10.49 -8.21
C VAL A 149 -25.20 -10.28 -7.03
N LEU A 150 -24.05 -9.65 -7.26
CA LEU A 150 -23.07 -9.38 -6.20
C LEU A 150 -23.53 -8.30 -5.20
N TYR A 151 -24.59 -7.53 -5.49
CA TYR A 151 -25.18 -6.61 -4.49
C TYR A 151 -25.83 -7.34 -3.32
N ASP A 152 -26.22 -8.61 -3.48
CA ASP A 152 -26.78 -9.42 -2.38
C ASP A 152 -25.70 -9.98 -1.45
N VAL A 153 -24.43 -9.90 -1.84
CA VAL A 153 -23.29 -10.36 -1.04
C VAL A 153 -22.88 -9.26 -0.06
N VAL A 154 -23.11 -9.49 1.23
CA VAL A 154 -22.89 -8.51 2.29
C VAL A 154 -21.60 -8.81 3.07
N ASP A 155 -20.79 -7.76 3.30
CA ASP A 155 -19.65 -7.84 4.20
C ASP A 155 -20.13 -8.01 5.65
N PRO A 156 -19.76 -9.10 6.34
CA PRO A 156 -20.28 -9.41 7.68
C PRO A 156 -19.80 -8.46 8.78
N ASP A 157 -18.73 -7.67 8.55
CA ASP A 157 -18.19 -6.74 9.54
C ASP A 157 -18.82 -5.34 9.42
N LEU A 158 -19.07 -4.87 8.19
CA LEU A 158 -19.60 -3.55 7.89
C LEU A 158 -21.10 -3.55 7.59
N GLY A 159 -21.68 -4.69 7.22
CA GLY A 159 -23.11 -4.81 6.90
C GLY A 159 -23.53 -4.10 5.60
N VAL A 160 -22.57 -3.84 4.71
CA VAL A 160 -22.77 -3.20 3.39
C VAL A 160 -22.32 -4.18 2.32
N ASN A 161 -22.92 -4.12 1.13
CA ASN A 161 -22.60 -5.03 0.04
C ASN A 161 -21.19 -4.79 -0.54
N VAL A 162 -20.61 -5.86 -1.08
CA VAL A 162 -19.23 -5.86 -1.60
C VAL A 162 -19.03 -4.97 -2.83
N VAL A 163 -20.11 -4.67 -3.57
CA VAL A 163 -20.06 -3.81 -4.76
C VAL A 163 -19.93 -2.35 -4.35
N ASP A 164 -20.81 -1.87 -3.47
CA ASP A 164 -20.82 -0.50 -2.94
C ASP A 164 -19.63 -0.19 -2.06
N LEU A 165 -19.10 -1.19 -1.35
CA LEU A 165 -17.83 -1.06 -0.66
C LEU A 165 -16.64 -0.94 -1.63
N GLY A 166 -16.82 -1.18 -2.92
CA GLY A 166 -15.74 -1.10 -3.91
C GLY A 166 -14.77 -2.28 -3.85
N PHE A 167 -15.18 -3.42 -3.28
CA PHE A 167 -14.35 -4.63 -3.22
C PHE A 167 -14.30 -5.35 -4.57
N VAL A 168 -15.34 -5.24 -5.40
CA VAL A 168 -15.38 -5.84 -6.75
C VAL A 168 -14.74 -4.90 -7.76
N ARG A 169 -13.50 -5.19 -8.18
CA ARG A 169 -12.70 -4.36 -9.08
C ARG A 169 -13.03 -4.61 -10.55
N ARG A 170 -13.21 -5.88 -10.94
CA ARG A 170 -13.48 -6.26 -12.34
C ARG A 170 -14.24 -7.56 -12.40
N ILE A 171 -15.15 -7.66 -13.36
CA ILE A 171 -15.78 -8.93 -13.73
C ILE A 171 -15.42 -9.23 -15.18
N ARG A 172 -15.10 -10.49 -15.47
CA ARG A 172 -14.90 -10.99 -16.83
C ARG A 172 -15.70 -12.24 -17.01
N LEU A 173 -16.49 -12.31 -18.08
CA LEU A 173 -17.09 -13.58 -18.51
C LEU A 173 -16.32 -14.14 -19.69
N ASP A 174 -16.08 -15.44 -19.66
CA ASP A 174 -15.61 -16.18 -20.82
C ASP A 174 -16.76 -16.61 -21.74
N GLU A 175 -16.41 -17.19 -22.90
CA GLU A 175 -17.39 -17.67 -23.87
C GLU A 175 -18.24 -18.85 -23.36
N ALA A 176 -17.80 -19.52 -22.29
CA ALA A 176 -18.50 -20.63 -21.66
C ALA A 176 -19.46 -20.18 -20.56
N GLY A 177 -19.49 -18.88 -20.23
CA GLY A 177 -20.33 -18.32 -19.16
C GLY A 177 -19.71 -18.38 -17.77
N HIS A 178 -18.41 -18.68 -17.67
CA HIS A 178 -17.68 -18.68 -16.40
C HIS A 178 -17.23 -17.27 -16.03
N ALA A 179 -17.60 -16.82 -14.82
CA ALA A 179 -17.28 -15.49 -14.32
C ALA A 179 -15.96 -15.48 -13.53
N THR A 180 -14.98 -14.71 -14.01
CA THR A 180 -13.79 -14.36 -13.24
C THR A 180 -14.01 -13.02 -12.54
N ILE A 181 -14.09 -13.04 -11.21
CA ILE A 181 -14.38 -11.87 -10.38
C ILE A 181 -13.08 -11.45 -9.69
N VAL A 182 -12.54 -10.31 -10.08
CA VAL A 182 -11.36 -9.71 -9.47
C VAL A 182 -11.79 -8.87 -8.27
N MET A 183 -11.33 -9.26 -7.07
CA MET A 183 -11.69 -8.62 -5.82
C MET A 183 -10.48 -8.11 -5.04
N THR A 184 -10.72 -7.08 -4.24
CA THR A 184 -9.81 -6.57 -3.20
C THR A 184 -10.53 -6.55 -1.86
N LEU A 185 -9.78 -6.57 -0.75
CA LEU A 185 -10.32 -6.34 0.59
C LEU A 185 -9.47 -5.33 1.35
N THR A 186 -9.94 -4.94 2.53
CA THR A 186 -9.20 -4.11 3.48
C THR A 186 -7.95 -4.80 4.04
N SER A 187 -7.88 -6.14 3.99
CA SER A 187 -6.73 -6.93 4.43
C SER A 187 -6.71 -8.33 3.81
N ALA A 188 -5.51 -8.80 3.42
CA ALA A 188 -5.28 -10.16 2.93
C ALA A 188 -5.47 -11.25 4.01
N ALA A 189 -5.48 -10.87 5.28
CA ALA A 189 -5.67 -11.79 6.40
C ALA A 189 -7.11 -11.79 6.94
N CYS A 190 -8.09 -11.27 6.20
CA CYS A 190 -9.47 -11.24 6.67
C CYS A 190 -10.01 -12.68 6.85
N PRO A 191 -10.38 -13.11 8.07
CA PRO A 191 -10.86 -14.47 8.31
C PRO A 191 -12.26 -14.72 7.74
N LEU A 192 -12.92 -13.67 7.22
CA LEU A 192 -14.30 -13.69 6.73
C LEU A 192 -14.39 -13.85 5.21
N THR A 193 -13.26 -13.96 4.51
CA THR A 193 -13.20 -14.23 3.07
C THR A 193 -14.02 -15.44 2.68
N GLY A 194 -13.89 -16.55 3.41
CA GLY A 194 -14.67 -17.77 3.14
C GLY A 194 -16.18 -17.61 3.34
N VAL A 195 -16.62 -16.69 4.21
CA VAL A 195 -18.04 -16.39 4.40
C VAL A 195 -18.58 -15.62 3.20
N MET A 196 -17.83 -14.63 2.70
CA MET A 196 -18.20 -13.88 1.49
C MET A 196 -18.22 -14.79 0.25
N GLU A 197 -17.20 -15.62 0.05
CA GLU A 197 -17.17 -16.58 -1.07
C GLU A 197 -18.34 -17.57 -1.00
N SER A 198 -18.75 -18.00 0.19
CA SER A 198 -19.92 -18.87 0.37
C SER A 198 -21.22 -18.16 0.00
N GLN A 199 -21.37 -16.88 0.36
CA GLN A 199 -22.51 -16.05 -0.05
C GLN A 199 -22.53 -15.87 -1.57
N MET A 200 -21.40 -15.49 -2.18
CA MET A 200 -21.25 -15.36 -3.64
C MET A 200 -21.65 -16.65 -4.34
N LYS A 201 -21.16 -17.79 -3.85
CA LYS A 201 -21.50 -19.10 -4.42
C LYS A 201 -22.99 -19.38 -4.37
N THR A 202 -23.65 -19.03 -3.26
CA THR A 202 -25.09 -19.24 -3.13
C THR A 202 -25.83 -18.45 -4.20
N PHE A 203 -25.66 -17.13 -4.24
CA PHE A 203 -26.41 -16.25 -5.15
C PHE A 203 -26.06 -16.47 -6.63
N LEU A 204 -24.78 -16.62 -6.97
CA LEU A 204 -24.37 -16.86 -8.36
C LEU A 204 -24.82 -18.23 -8.88
N SER A 205 -24.89 -19.25 -8.01
CA SER A 205 -25.38 -20.58 -8.40
C SER A 205 -26.89 -20.61 -8.68
N GLU A 206 -27.68 -19.74 -8.04
CA GLU A 206 -29.12 -19.61 -8.30
C GLU A 206 -29.38 -19.09 -9.72
N GLU A 207 -28.49 -18.24 -10.23
CA GLU A 207 -28.48 -17.74 -11.60
C GLU A 207 -27.75 -18.67 -12.58
N GLY A 208 -27.24 -19.82 -12.12
CA GLY A 208 -26.53 -20.80 -12.94
C GLY A 208 -25.13 -20.35 -13.39
N ILE A 209 -24.51 -19.41 -12.66
CA ILE A 209 -23.22 -18.81 -12.99
C ILE A 209 -22.11 -19.48 -12.18
N GLU A 210 -21.22 -20.18 -12.87
CA GLU A 210 -19.97 -20.66 -12.28
C GLU A 210 -18.96 -19.52 -12.22
N PHE A 211 -18.15 -19.47 -11.16
CA PHE A 211 -17.21 -18.37 -10.96
C PHE A 211 -15.87 -18.77 -10.33
N THR A 212 -14.91 -17.86 -10.43
CA THR A 212 -13.62 -17.92 -9.73
C THR A 212 -13.25 -16.53 -9.23
N VAL A 213 -12.75 -16.45 -8.00
CA VAL A 213 -12.27 -15.20 -7.41
C VAL A 213 -10.77 -15.06 -7.64
N GLU A 214 -10.37 -13.93 -8.22
CA GLU A 214 -8.97 -13.52 -8.32
C GLU A 214 -8.70 -12.37 -7.36
N TRP A 215 -7.70 -12.52 -6.50
CA TRP A 215 -7.34 -11.50 -5.51
C TRP A 215 -6.31 -10.53 -6.07
N GLU A 216 -6.67 -9.25 -6.14
CA GLU A 216 -5.79 -8.16 -6.57
C GLU A 216 -5.63 -7.15 -5.42
N TRP A 217 -4.46 -7.17 -4.76
CA TRP A 217 -4.16 -6.30 -3.61
C TRP A 217 -3.60 -4.92 -3.98
N LEU A 218 -3.16 -4.76 -5.23
CA LEU A 218 -2.59 -3.53 -5.75
C LEU A 218 -3.39 -3.08 -6.97
N PRO A 219 -3.93 -1.84 -7.01
CA PRO A 219 -3.82 -0.82 -5.97
C PRO A 219 -4.65 -1.14 -4.72
N THR A 220 -4.14 -0.77 -3.55
CA THR A 220 -4.79 -0.99 -2.25
C THR A 220 -6.18 -0.38 -2.23
N TRP A 221 -7.10 -1.05 -1.52
CA TRP A 221 -8.45 -0.54 -1.32
C TRP A 221 -8.46 0.71 -0.45
N ARG A 222 -9.26 1.70 -0.84
CA ARG A 222 -9.42 2.99 -0.16
C ARG A 222 -10.88 3.25 0.18
N PRO A 223 -11.19 4.00 1.24
CA PRO A 223 -12.53 4.54 1.44
C PRO A 223 -13.02 5.42 0.28
N ALA A 224 -12.10 5.97 -0.52
CA ALA A 224 -12.41 6.68 -1.75
C ALA A 224 -13.04 5.77 -2.83
N ASP A 225 -12.79 4.45 -2.78
CA ASP A 225 -13.34 3.45 -3.70
C ASP A 225 -14.82 3.12 -3.39
N ILE A 226 -15.34 3.59 -2.24
CA ILE A 226 -16.73 3.38 -1.83
C ILE A 226 -17.65 4.28 -2.67
N THR A 227 -18.69 3.68 -3.24
CA THR A 227 -19.73 4.37 -4.01
C THR A 227 -20.51 5.36 -3.15
N ASP A 228 -21.21 6.32 -3.77
CA ASP A 228 -22.04 7.27 -3.01
C ASP A 228 -23.14 6.57 -2.18
N ASP A 229 -23.74 5.52 -2.75
CA ASP A 229 -24.75 4.69 -2.07
C ASP A 229 -24.15 3.91 -0.90
N GLY A 230 -22.95 3.34 -1.08
CA GLY A 230 -22.21 2.70 0.00
C GLY A 230 -21.87 3.66 1.14
N ARG A 231 -21.50 4.90 0.82
CA ARG A 231 -21.27 5.96 1.82
C ARG A 231 -22.55 6.27 2.58
N GLU A 232 -23.70 6.33 1.92
CA GLU A 232 -24.99 6.56 2.59
C GLU A 232 -25.36 5.42 3.54
N GLN A 233 -25.19 4.16 3.12
CA GLN A 233 -25.40 2.99 3.99
C GLN A 233 -24.46 3.02 5.21
N LEU A 234 -23.19 3.35 5.00
CA LEU A 234 -22.23 3.50 6.10
C LEU A 234 -22.60 4.67 7.04
N ARG A 235 -23.16 5.78 6.52
CA ARG A 235 -23.70 6.86 7.37
C ARG A 235 -24.84 6.38 8.27
N ALA A 236 -25.73 5.53 7.76
CA ALA A 236 -26.85 5.00 8.51
C ALA A 236 -26.42 4.19 9.74
N ILE A 237 -25.26 3.53 9.68
CA ILE A 237 -24.68 2.76 10.79
C ILE A 237 -23.65 3.57 11.61
N GLY A 238 -23.55 4.88 11.38
CA GLY A 238 -22.81 5.80 12.24
C GLY A 238 -21.43 6.23 11.75
N PHE A 239 -21.07 6.05 10.48
CA PHE A 239 -19.87 6.67 9.89
C PHE A 239 -20.14 8.11 9.46
N SER A 240 -19.33 9.09 9.91
CA SER A 240 -19.66 10.51 9.67
C SER A 240 -18.76 11.28 8.69
N ASN A 241 -17.52 10.84 8.41
CA ASN A 241 -16.57 11.61 7.58
C ASN A 241 -16.00 10.80 6.40
N PHE A 242 -16.49 11.01 5.17
CA PHE A 242 -15.97 10.37 3.95
C PHE A 242 -15.11 11.31 3.12
#